data_AF-A0AAN7B181-F1
#
_entry.id   AF-A0AAN7B181-F1
#
_cell.length_a   1.000
_cell.length_b   1.000
_cell.length_c   1.000
_cell.angle_alpha   90.00
_cell.angle_beta   90.00
_cell.angle_gamma   90.00
#
_symmetry.space_group_name_H-M   'P 1'
#
loop_
_entity.id
_entity.type
_entity.pdbx_description
1 polymer ?
#
loop_
_entity_poly.entity_id
_entity_poly.type
_entity_poly.pdbx_seq_one_letter_code
_entity_poly.pdbx_strand_id
1 'polypeptide(L)'
;ILTGGDYVVSKRFWAFAHYSRTIRPDAVRVGVSSTGAANLRTTAFENVDGSVVVNIINTQPEAVVLQVVIGEREDAGGEVRAWVTDESNDMTEL
;
A
#
# COMPACT_ATOMS: atom_id res chain seq x y z
N ILE A 1 33.69 11.96 20.67
CA ILE A 1 32.34 11.39 20.91
C ILE A 1 31.43 12.06 19.90
N LEU A 2 30.91 11.32 18.92
CA LEU A 2 29.82 11.81 18.08
C LEU A 2 28.57 11.75 18.95
N THR A 3 28.00 12.91 19.27
CA THR A 3 26.75 13.03 20.03
C THR A 3 25.62 12.64 19.09
N GLY A 4 25.41 11.33 18.90
CA GLY A 4 24.47 10.78 17.93
C GLY A 4 23.02 11.05 18.33
N GLY A 5 22.42 12.10 17.77
CA GLY A 5 21.01 12.45 17.94
C GLY A 5 20.20 12.46 16.64
N ASP A 6 20.87 12.49 15.48
CA ASP A 6 20.20 12.61 14.19
C ASP A 6 20.01 11.24 13.52
N TYR A 7 18.77 10.93 13.15
CA TYR A 7 18.44 9.77 12.34
C TYR A 7 17.82 10.21 11.02
N VAL A 8 18.17 9.50 9.94
CA VAL A 8 17.59 9.72 8.61
C VAL A 8 16.90 8.43 8.18
N VAL A 9 15.60 8.51 7.93
CA VAL A 9 14.82 7.37 7.45
C VAL A 9 14.81 7.42 5.92
N SER A 10 15.28 6.35 5.28
CA SER A 10 15.31 6.28 3.81
C SER A 10 13.92 5.98 3.24
N LYS A 11 13.63 6.42 2.00
CA LYS A 11 12.40 6.03 1.29
C LYS A 11 12.24 4.52 1.12
N ARG A 12 13.34 3.75 1.11
CA ARG A 12 13.30 2.28 1.12
C ARG A 12 12.65 1.72 2.39
N PHE A 13 12.86 2.36 3.55
CA PHE A 13 12.18 1.99 4.77
C PHE A 13 10.66 2.14 4.61
N TRP A 14 10.20 3.27 4.08
CA TRP A 14 8.78 3.51 3.86
C TRP A 14 8.18 2.59 2.79
N ALA A 15 8.92 2.27 1.73
CA ALA A 15 8.52 1.25 0.76
C ALA A 15 8.30 -0.12 1.43
N PHE A 16 9.11 -0.51 2.42
CA PHE A 16 8.86 -1.74 3.20
C PHE A 16 7.75 -1.58 4.25
N ALA A 17 7.55 -0.38 4.78
CA ALA A 17 6.48 -0.08 5.73
C ALA A 17 5.09 -0.30 5.12
N HIS A 18 4.92 0.00 3.82
CA HIS A 18 3.71 -0.29 3.05
C HIS A 18 3.27 -1.75 3.07
N TYR A 19 4.21 -2.69 3.24
CA TYR A 19 3.91 -4.11 3.37
C TYR A 19 3.81 -4.48 4.85
N SER A 20 4.87 -4.24 5.63
CA SER A 20 4.99 -4.73 7.01
C SER A 20 3.98 -4.16 8.01
N ARG A 21 3.45 -2.95 7.78
CA ARG A 21 2.49 -2.33 8.70
C ARG A 21 1.04 -2.70 8.42
N THR A 22 0.73 -3.14 7.21
CA THR A 22 -0.63 -3.39 6.72
C THR A 22 -0.91 -4.87 6.52
N ILE A 23 0.09 -5.63 6.06
CA ILE A 23 0.02 -7.08 5.86
C ILE A 23 0.48 -7.76 7.16
N ARG A 24 -0.46 -8.42 7.85
CA ARG A 24 -0.23 -9.07 9.12
C ARG A 24 0.35 -10.48 8.93
N PRO A 25 0.98 -11.05 9.96
CA PRO A 25 1.32 -12.46 9.97
C PRO A 25 0.12 -13.31 9.54
N ASP A 26 0.40 -14.39 8.81
CA ASP A 26 -0.58 -15.33 8.27
C ASP A 26 -1.53 -14.77 7.19
N ALA A 27 -1.29 -13.55 6.71
CA ALA A 27 -1.99 -13.04 5.54
C ALA A 27 -1.68 -13.86 4.28
N VAL A 28 -2.69 -14.02 3.43
CA VAL A 28 -2.58 -14.78 2.18
C VAL A 28 -2.60 -13.83 0.99
N ARG A 29 -1.71 -14.05 0.02
CA ARG A 29 -1.72 -13.29 -1.23
C ARG A 29 -2.92 -13.71 -2.08
N VAL A 30 -3.71 -12.75 -2.52
CA VAL A 30 -4.88 -12.97 -3.39
C VAL A 30 -4.65 -12.42 -4.79
N GLY A 31 -5.48 -12.86 -5.75
CA GLY A 31 -5.43 -12.35 -7.12
C GLY A 31 -5.79 -10.87 -7.18
N VAL A 32 -5.06 -10.11 -7.99
CA VAL A 32 -5.39 -8.71 -8.32
C VAL A 32 -5.09 -8.47 -9.79
N SER A 33 -5.98 -7.72 -10.46
CA SER A 33 -5.83 -7.31 -11.85
C SER A 33 -6.12 -5.83 -11.97
N SER A 34 -5.30 -5.12 -12.75
CA SER A 34 -5.57 -3.73 -13.14
C SER A 34 -6.07 -3.68 -14.58
N THR A 35 -7.21 -3.05 -14.81
CA THR A 35 -7.72 -2.73 -16.14
C THR A 35 -7.42 -1.25 -16.45
N GLY A 36 -7.01 -0.94 -17.68
CA GLY A 36 -6.88 0.45 -18.17
C GLY A 36 -5.62 1.23 -17.77
N ALA A 37 -4.80 0.76 -16.82
CA ALA A 37 -3.57 1.44 -16.42
C ALA A 37 -2.36 0.51 -16.56
N ALA A 38 -1.77 0.45 -17.75
CA ALA A 38 -0.64 -0.43 -18.09
C ALA A 38 0.62 -0.23 -17.22
N ASN A 39 0.67 0.86 -16.45
CA ASN A 39 1.84 1.27 -15.67
C ASN A 39 1.70 1.04 -14.16
N LEU A 40 0.59 0.47 -13.70
CA LEU A 40 0.42 0.14 -12.29
C LEU A 40 0.96 -1.25 -12.02
N ARG A 41 1.82 -1.37 -11.00
CA ARG A 41 2.19 -2.67 -10.43
C ARG A 41 1.39 -2.89 -9.16
N THR A 42 0.63 -3.97 -9.10
CA THR A 42 -0.29 -4.23 -8.00
C THR A 42 -0.06 -5.58 -7.35
N THR A 43 -0.23 -5.61 -6.03
CA THR A 43 -0.32 -6.85 -5.24
C THR A 43 -1.43 -6.69 -4.22
N ALA A 44 -2.11 -7.78 -3.90
CA ALA A 44 -3.16 -7.79 -2.89
C ALA A 44 -2.99 -8.94 -1.91
N PHE A 45 -3.39 -8.70 -0.67
CA PHE A 45 -3.30 -9.65 0.44
C PHE A 45 -4.57 -9.57 1.29
N GLU A 46 -4.98 -10.71 1.83
CA GLU A 46 -6.05 -10.81 2.81
C GLU A 46 -5.46 -11.20 4.17
N ASN A 47 -5.70 -10.37 5.18
CA ASN A 47 -5.33 -10.64 6.56
C ASN A 47 -6.34 -11.60 7.20
N VAL A 48 -5.94 -12.25 8.31
CA VAL A 48 -6.78 -13.18 9.07
C VAL A 48 -8.05 -12.53 9.62
N ASP A 49 -8.03 -11.22 9.88
CA ASP A 49 -9.21 -10.44 10.32
C ASP A 49 -10.17 -10.07 9.18
N GLY A 50 -9.89 -10.53 7.96
CA GLY A 50 -10.68 -10.25 6.76
C GLY A 50 -10.34 -8.93 6.07
N SER A 51 -9.46 -8.09 6.65
CA SER A 51 -9.02 -6.86 5.98
C SER A 51 -8.19 -7.15 4.73
N VAL A 52 -8.44 -6.37 3.67
CA VAL A 52 -7.71 -6.49 2.40
C VAL A 52 -6.74 -5.34 2.25
N VAL A 53 -5.50 -5.68 1.90
CA VAL A 53 -4.47 -4.71 1.57
C VAL A 53 -4.20 -4.79 0.08
N VAL A 54 -4.22 -3.65 -0.60
CA VAL A 54 -3.81 -3.52 -2.00
C VAL A 54 -2.64 -2.55 -2.07
N ASN A 55 -1.46 -3.04 -2.44
CA ASN A 55 -0.31 -2.19 -2.72
C ASN A 55 -0.31 -1.84 -4.21
N ILE A 56 -0.14 -0.57 -4.52
CA ILE A 56 -0.14 -0.03 -5.88
C ILE A 56 1.11 0.82 -6.06
N ILE A 57 1.88 0.53 -7.09
CA ILE A 57 3.01 1.35 -7.52
C ILE A 57 2.67 1.96 -8.88
N ASN A 58 2.54 3.28 -8.92
CA ASN A 58 2.53 4.04 -10.16
C ASN A 58 3.98 4.35 -10.56
N THR A 59 4.42 3.82 -11.70
CA THR A 59 5.80 4.05 -12.18
C THR A 59 5.91 5.26 -13.11
N GLN A 60 4.81 5.97 -13.37
CA GLN A 60 4.79 7.16 -14.20
C GLN A 60 4.71 8.43 -13.34
N PRO A 61 5.23 9.57 -13.83
CA PRO A 61 5.14 10.84 -13.12
C PRO A 61 3.72 11.40 -13.10
N GLU A 62 2.85 11.00 -14.03
CA GLU A 62 1.47 11.46 -14.07
C GLU A 62 0.59 10.78 -13.03
N ALA A 63 -0.29 11.57 -12.41
CA ALA A 63 -1.31 11.04 -11.51
C ALA A 63 -2.27 10.12 -12.26
N VAL A 64 -2.64 9.01 -11.62
CA VAL A 64 -3.61 8.05 -12.13
C VAL A 64 -4.84 8.05 -11.23
N VAL A 65 -6.01 8.34 -11.80
CA VAL A 65 -7.29 8.14 -11.14
C VAL A 65 -7.65 6.66 -11.27
N LEU A 66 -7.94 6.02 -10.14
CA LEU A 66 -8.28 4.61 -10.11
C LEU A 66 -9.49 4.35 -9.22
N GLN A 67 -10.20 3.28 -9.54
CA GLN A 67 -11.24 2.71 -8.69
C GLN A 67 -10.73 1.36 -8.20
N VAL A 68 -10.70 1.16 -6.89
CA VAL A 68 -10.42 -0.15 -6.30
C VAL A 68 -11.76 -0.86 -6.10
N VAL A 69 -11.90 -2.01 -6.76
CA VAL A 69 -13.05 -2.90 -6.57
C VAL A 69 -12.54 -4.15 -5.87
N ILE A 70 -13.08 -4.42 -4.70
CA ILE A 70 -12.93 -5.68 -3.99
C ILE A 70 -14.15 -6.52 -4.40
N GLY A 71 -13.95 -7.80 -4.73
CA GLY A 71 -15.02 -8.68 -5.23
C GLY A 71 -16.23 -8.77 -4.29
N GLU A 72 -17.29 -9.45 -4.73
CA GLU A 72 -18.51 -9.63 -3.92
C GLU A 72 -18.18 -10.25 -2.56
N ARG A 73 -18.28 -9.43 -1.51
CA ARG A 73 -18.11 -9.82 -0.11
C ARG A 73 -19.40 -9.48 0.63
N GLU A 74 -19.91 -10.43 1.41
CA GLU A 74 -21.03 -10.19 2.31
C GLU A 74 -20.70 -9.10 3.35
N ASP A 75 -19.42 -8.91 3.67
CA ASP A 75 -18.91 -7.93 4.64
C ASP A 75 -18.30 -6.66 4.01
N ALA A 76 -18.71 -6.28 2.79
CA ALA A 76 -18.12 -5.14 2.06
C ALA A 76 -18.33 -3.75 2.72
N GLY A 77 -18.98 -3.67 3.88
CA GLY A 77 -19.15 -2.45 4.67
C GLY A 77 -17.95 -2.18 5.57
N GLY A 78 -16.84 -1.72 5.00
CA GLY A 78 -15.62 -1.38 5.73
C GLY A 78 -15.15 0.06 5.51
N GLU A 79 -14.33 0.56 6.43
CA GLU A 79 -13.56 1.80 6.26
C GLU A 79 -12.38 1.54 5.30
N VAL A 80 -12.16 2.44 4.35
CA VAL A 80 -11.01 2.39 3.45
C VAL A 80 -10.04 3.48 3.86
N ARG A 81 -8.78 3.10 4.10
CA ARG A 81 -7.68 4.01 4.40
C ARG A 81 -6.58 3.80 3.37
N ALA A 82 -5.94 4.89 2.95
CA ALA A 82 -4.88 4.85 1.95
C ALA A 82 -3.68 5.65 2.44
N TRP A 83 -2.49 5.20 2.06
CA TRP A 83 -1.23 5.87 2.40
C TRP A 83 -0.38 6.03 1.14
N VAL A 84 0.43 7.09 1.11
CA VAL A 84 1.30 7.41 -0.03
C VAL A 84 2.76 7.58 0.39
N THR A 85 3.66 7.07 -0.46
CA THR A 85 5.10 7.35 -0.38
C THR A 85 5.58 7.81 -1.74
N ASP A 86 6.19 8.98 -1.79
CA ASP A 86 6.79 9.61 -2.96
C ASP A 86 7.99 10.45 -2.52
N GLU A 87 8.47 11.40 -3.33
CA GLU A 87 9.57 12.31 -2.99
C GLU A 87 9.29 13.14 -1.73
N SER A 88 8.05 13.54 -1.49
CA SER A 88 7.62 14.47 -0.43
C SER A 88 6.89 13.79 0.72
N ASN A 89 6.40 12.55 0.52
CA ASN A 89 5.54 11.84 1.46
C ASN A 89 6.18 10.56 1.99
N ASP A 90 5.93 10.28 3.27
CA ASP A 90 6.52 9.18 4.03
C ASP A 90 5.41 8.34 4.66
N MET A 91 4.71 7.55 3.83
CA MET A 91 3.53 6.78 4.24
C MET A 91 2.47 7.69 4.89
N THR A 92 2.27 8.86 4.28
CA THR A 92 1.27 9.86 4.66
C THR A 92 -0.11 9.32 4.32
N GLU A 93 -1.08 9.45 5.22
CA GLU A 93 -2.48 9.11 4.92
C GLU A 93 -3.06 10.09 3.88
N LEU A 94 -3.81 9.56 2.91
CA LEU A 94 -4.47 10.34 1.85
C LEU A 94 -5.80 10.94 2.28
#